data_AF-A0A1I5GSJ5-F1
#
_entry.id   AF-A0A1I5GSJ5-F1
#
_cell.length_a   1.000
_cell.length_b   1.000
_cell.length_c   1.000
_cell.angle_alpha   90.00
_cell.angle_beta   90.00
_cell.angle_gamma   90.00
#
_symmetry.space_group_name_H-M   'P 1'
#
loop_
_entity.id
_entity.type
_entity.pdbx_description
1 polymer ?
#
loop_
_entity_poly.entity_id
_entity_poly.type
_entity_poly.pdbx_seq_one_letter_code
_entity_poly.pdbx_strand_id
1 'polypeptide(L)'
;MYEYGARNYDPSVGRFFNMDNYAEQYLDLTPYQYGANNPVYFIDVNGDYIYIMDKGIRYKFDSGKLFAKDDEGNWAEHTPKAGSFLEQVYMELKSMYEFSGGSTGRTGDGGNSFGKSLLTLFNNDKNNVDIWESSKFPSSYFRDIMGFFNDKGKNLLLLNLNEKIEYYSYNNTFYTSDLMFIIGHELGHALSFYYGIKNRSDEWFTPPGHRALKKDEFFALFIENQLLNQFNKPARINYFTKDDFNKFDQKTIDKGYIINSETGEYLKNVNKHLNDYKKSIPLN
;
A
#
# COMPACT_ATOMS: atom_id res chain seq x y z
N MET A 1 30.89 4.35 14.24
CA MET A 1 30.07 5.57 14.25
C MET A 1 29.97 6.07 12.83
N TYR A 2 28.76 6.22 12.31
CA TYR A 2 28.50 6.68 10.96
C TYR A 2 27.69 7.99 11.06
N GLU A 3 28.08 9.01 10.30
CA GLU A 3 27.40 10.31 10.31
C GLU A 3 26.23 10.30 9.32
N TYR A 4 25.00 10.37 9.82
CA TYR A 4 23.76 10.36 9.00
C TYR A 4 23.12 11.75 8.98
N GLY A 5 23.88 12.76 8.54
CA GLY A 5 23.38 14.12 8.33
C GLY A 5 22.99 14.84 9.62
N ALA A 6 21.75 14.72 10.08
CA ALA A 6 21.22 15.45 11.24
C ALA A 6 21.42 14.72 12.59
N ARG A 7 21.76 13.43 12.57
CA ARG A 7 21.98 12.63 13.79
C ARG A 7 23.14 11.67 13.59
N ASN A 8 23.93 11.48 14.63
CA ASN A 8 25.00 10.47 14.65
C ASN A 8 24.39 9.10 14.94
N TYR A 9 24.78 8.07 14.19
CA TYR A 9 24.32 6.68 14.37
C TYR A 9 25.45 5.79 14.87
N ASP A 10 25.12 4.93 15.83
CA ASP A 10 26.01 3.87 16.27
C ASP A 10 25.57 2.51 15.69
N PRO A 11 26.33 1.93 14.75
CA PRO A 11 26.06 0.61 14.21
C PRO A 11 26.22 -0.52 15.24
N SER A 12 26.96 -0.30 16.34
CA SER A 12 27.11 -1.30 17.39
C SER A 12 25.87 -1.42 18.30
N VAL A 13 25.00 -0.41 18.30
CA VAL A 13 23.80 -0.33 19.15
C VAL A 13 22.51 -0.24 18.32
N GLY A 14 22.59 0.12 17.03
CA GLY A 14 21.44 0.20 16.12
C GLY A 14 20.51 1.38 16.40
N ARG A 15 21.03 2.50 16.92
CA ARG A 15 20.23 3.66 17.35
C ARG A 15 20.88 4.98 16.93
N PHE A 16 20.05 6.02 16.80
CA PHE A 16 20.53 7.40 16.69
C PHE A 16 20.78 8.01 18.08
N PHE A 17 21.73 8.94 18.19
CA PHE A 17 22.04 9.64 19.45
C PHE A 17 21.14 10.87 19.71
N ASN A 18 20.37 11.33 18.72
CA ASN A 18 19.51 12.52 18.81
C ASN A 18 18.02 12.15 18.62
N MET A 19 17.10 12.91 19.20
CA MET A 19 15.64 12.65 19.23
C MET A 19 14.95 12.92 17.88
N ASP A 20 13.85 12.22 17.58
CA ASP A 20 13.04 12.34 16.36
C ASP A 20 12.03 13.48 16.47
N ASN A 21 11.88 14.28 15.40
CA ASN A 21 11.02 15.46 15.38
C ASN A 21 9.51 15.15 15.37
N TYR A 22 9.11 13.87 15.18
CA TYR A 22 7.71 13.42 15.27
C TYR A 22 7.49 12.37 16.38
N ALA A 23 8.39 12.33 17.37
CA ALA A 23 8.32 11.39 18.49
C ALA A 23 6.96 11.39 19.22
N GLU A 24 6.27 12.54 19.25
CA GLU A 24 4.99 12.71 19.93
C GLU A 24 3.79 12.15 19.15
N GLN A 25 3.93 11.89 17.84
CA GLN A 25 2.88 11.29 17.01
C GLN A 25 2.97 9.75 16.94
N TYR A 26 4.04 9.18 17.51
CA TYR A 26 4.31 7.74 17.52
C TYR A 26 4.76 7.30 18.91
N LEU A 27 3.90 7.46 19.91
CA LEU A 27 4.19 7.18 21.33
C LEU A 27 4.63 5.73 21.59
N ASP A 28 4.22 4.79 20.73
CA ASP A 28 4.59 3.37 20.81
C ASP A 28 5.97 3.06 20.21
N LEU A 29 6.63 4.04 19.59
CA LEU A 29 7.94 3.90 18.94
C LEU A 29 8.96 4.81 19.63
N THR A 30 10.17 4.29 19.82
CA THR A 30 11.20 5.08 20.50
C THR A 30 11.55 6.31 19.65
N PRO A 31 11.78 7.49 20.25
CA PRO A 31 12.21 8.71 19.54
C PRO A 31 13.55 8.61 18.79
N TYR A 32 14.17 7.44 18.74
CA TYR A 32 15.47 7.17 18.17
C TYR A 32 15.41 6.06 17.10
N GLN A 33 14.21 5.73 16.63
CA GLN A 33 13.96 4.57 15.78
C GLN A 33 14.49 4.72 14.35
N TYR A 34 14.86 3.58 13.77
CA TYR A 34 15.22 3.43 12.36
C TYR A 34 14.28 2.41 11.71
N GLY A 35 13.62 2.75 10.60
CA GLY A 35 12.72 1.83 9.88
C GLY A 35 11.62 1.21 10.75
N ALA A 36 10.97 1.99 11.60
CA ALA A 36 9.99 1.50 12.59
C ALA A 36 10.57 0.50 13.63
N ASN A 37 11.87 0.58 13.95
CA ASN A 37 12.65 -0.43 14.67
C ASN A 37 12.76 -1.78 13.96
N ASN A 38 12.69 -1.78 12.62
CA ASN A 38 12.66 -3.01 11.85
C ASN A 38 13.64 -3.08 10.65
N PRO A 39 14.95 -2.87 10.88
CA PRO A 39 15.98 -2.90 9.83
C PRO A 39 16.21 -4.29 9.20
N VAL A 40 15.65 -5.36 9.76
CA VAL A 40 15.74 -6.73 9.21
C VAL A 40 14.71 -6.95 8.07
N TYR A 41 13.60 -6.22 8.07
CA TYR A 41 12.46 -6.43 7.16
C TYR A 41 12.61 -5.80 5.77
N PHE A 42 13.52 -4.85 5.62
CA PHE A 42 13.73 -4.10 4.38
C PHE A 42 15.06 -4.48 3.73
N ILE A 43 15.46 -5.74 3.90
CA ILE A 43 16.65 -6.32 3.29
C ILE A 43 16.24 -7.03 2.00
N ASP A 44 16.86 -6.59 0.91
CA ASP A 44 16.86 -7.18 -0.43
C ASP A 44 17.45 -8.59 -0.38
N VAL A 45 16.63 -9.60 -0.70
CA VAL A 45 17.10 -10.98 -0.87
C VAL A 45 16.40 -11.64 -2.07
N ASN A 46 16.98 -11.46 -3.24
CA ASN A 46 16.92 -12.32 -4.43
C ASN A 46 15.56 -12.48 -5.15
N GLY A 47 15.39 -11.73 -6.25
CA GLY A 47 14.78 -12.21 -7.49
C GLY A 47 13.28 -11.98 -7.59
N ASP A 48 12.92 -10.94 -8.34
CA ASP A 48 12.00 -9.94 -7.83
C ASP A 48 10.90 -9.55 -8.85
N TYR A 49 9.70 -10.18 -8.82
CA TYR A 49 8.63 -9.94 -9.83
C TYR A 49 7.18 -9.64 -9.37
N ILE A 50 6.60 -8.52 -9.82
CA ILE A 50 5.15 -8.26 -9.91
C ILE A 50 4.72 -8.46 -11.36
N TYR A 51 3.55 -9.06 -11.59
CA TYR A 51 3.08 -9.32 -12.94
C TYR A 51 1.93 -8.40 -13.32
N ILE A 52 1.97 -7.86 -14.54
CA ILE A 52 0.87 -7.10 -15.15
C ILE A 52 0.37 -7.91 -16.33
N MET A 53 -0.93 -8.15 -16.39
CA MET A 53 -1.60 -8.86 -17.48
C MET A 53 -2.30 -7.86 -18.39
N ASP A 54 -1.85 -7.76 -19.64
CA ASP A 54 -2.50 -6.94 -20.67
C ASP A 54 -2.73 -7.80 -21.92
N LYS A 55 -4.00 -7.86 -22.38
CA LYS A 55 -4.43 -8.62 -23.58
C LYS A 55 -3.93 -10.08 -23.64
N GLY A 56 -3.89 -10.75 -22.49
CA GLY A 56 -3.44 -12.15 -22.39
C GLY A 56 -1.92 -12.33 -22.40
N ILE A 57 -1.15 -11.24 -22.43
CA ILE A 57 0.30 -11.24 -22.29
C ILE A 57 0.64 -10.93 -20.82
N ARG A 58 1.59 -11.70 -20.26
CA ARG A 58 2.11 -11.51 -18.91
C ARG A 58 3.41 -10.72 -18.96
N TYR A 59 3.37 -9.51 -18.42
CA TYR A 59 4.53 -8.63 -18.28
C TYR A 59 5.05 -8.68 -16.85
N LYS A 60 6.36 -8.51 -16.71
CA LYS A 60 7.07 -8.60 -15.43
C LYS A 60 7.61 -7.22 -15.08
N PHE A 61 7.15 -6.65 -13.97
CA PHE A 61 7.76 -5.47 -13.36
C PHE A 61 8.85 -5.93 -12.39
N ASP A 62 10.07 -5.44 -12.59
CA ASP A 62 11.24 -5.77 -11.77
C ASP A 62 12.15 -4.54 -11.70
N SER A 63 12.46 -4.12 -10.48
CA SER A 63 13.45 -3.07 -10.21
C SER A 63 13.24 -1.77 -11.00
N GLY A 64 11.98 -1.34 -11.16
CA GLY A 64 11.62 -0.11 -11.90
C GLY A 64 11.55 -0.28 -13.42
N LYS A 65 11.76 -1.49 -13.93
CA LYS A 65 11.72 -1.84 -15.35
C LYS A 65 10.57 -2.79 -15.66
N LEU A 66 10.18 -2.82 -16.92
CA LEU A 66 9.15 -3.72 -17.45
C LEU A 66 9.76 -4.71 -18.42
N PHE A 67 9.35 -5.97 -18.36
CA PHE A 67 9.84 -7.03 -19.23
C PHE A 67 8.69 -7.82 -19.85
N ALA A 68 8.89 -8.31 -21.07
CA ALA A 68 8.01 -9.23 -21.77
C ALA A 68 8.80 -10.48 -22.20
N LYS A 69 8.10 -11.58 -22.49
CA LYS A 69 8.73 -12.75 -23.10
C LYS A 69 9.01 -12.48 -24.58
N ASP A 70 10.23 -12.72 -25.04
CA ASP A 70 10.58 -12.75 -26.45
C ASP A 70 10.16 -14.06 -27.13
N ASP A 71 10.44 -14.19 -28.43
CA ASP A 71 10.08 -15.36 -29.25
C ASP A 71 10.74 -16.66 -28.74
N GLU A 72 11.83 -16.56 -27.99
CA GLU A 72 12.57 -17.67 -27.40
C GLU A 72 12.08 -18.00 -25.97
N GLY A 73 11.15 -17.19 -25.44
CA GLY A 73 10.63 -17.34 -24.10
C GLY A 73 11.57 -16.79 -23.00
N ASN A 74 12.52 -15.93 -23.34
CA ASN A 74 13.38 -15.20 -22.39
C ASN A 74 12.75 -13.86 -22.01
N TRP A 75 13.06 -13.35 -20.81
CA TRP A 75 12.59 -12.03 -20.38
C TRP A 75 13.46 -10.94 -20.99
N ALA A 76 12.89 -10.08 -21.82
CA ALA A 76 13.54 -8.92 -22.42
C ALA A 76 12.85 -7.62 -21.98
N GLU A 77 13.61 -6.54 -21.82
CA GLU A 77 13.07 -5.23 -21.44
C GLU A 77 12.04 -4.78 -22.48
N HIS A 78 10.90 -4.28 -22.02
CA HIS A 78 9.75 -3.94 -22.85
C HIS A 78 9.32 -2.50 -22.58
N THR A 79 9.12 -1.74 -23.66
CA THR A 79 8.50 -0.42 -23.58
C THR A 79 7.02 -0.54 -23.94
N PRO A 80 6.10 -0.21 -23.02
CA PRO A 80 4.68 -0.34 -23.27
C PRO A 80 4.20 0.71 -24.28
N LYS A 81 3.09 0.41 -24.97
CA LYS A 81 2.47 1.36 -25.90
C LYS A 81 1.88 2.54 -25.13
N ALA A 82 2.12 3.77 -25.60
CA ALA A 82 1.53 4.98 -25.04
C ALA A 82 -0.01 4.92 -24.98
N GLY A 83 -0.57 5.34 -23.85
CA GLY A 83 -2.00 5.31 -23.52
C GLY A 83 -2.56 3.91 -23.22
N SER A 84 -1.73 2.87 -23.15
CA SER A 84 -2.20 1.52 -22.81
C SER A 84 -2.48 1.35 -21.32
N PHE A 85 -3.27 0.33 -20.97
CA PHE A 85 -3.42 -0.11 -19.58
C PHE A 85 -2.05 -0.44 -18.96
N LEU A 86 -1.23 -1.19 -19.72
CA LEU A 86 0.11 -1.59 -19.30
C LEU A 86 1.01 -0.39 -18.97
N GLU A 87 1.03 0.65 -19.82
CA GLU A 87 1.81 1.86 -19.55
C GLU A 87 1.35 2.54 -18.28
N GLN A 88 0.05 2.75 -18.09
CA GLN A 88 -0.49 3.43 -16.92
C GLN A 88 -0.10 2.70 -15.64
N VAL A 89 -0.35 1.38 -15.55
CA VAL A 89 0.05 0.58 -14.38
C VAL A 89 1.56 0.61 -14.17
N TYR A 90 2.35 0.43 -15.24
CA TYR A 90 3.81 0.47 -15.17
C TYR A 90 4.31 1.81 -14.61
N MET A 91 3.77 2.94 -15.07
CA MET A 91 4.19 4.26 -14.62
C MET A 91 3.89 4.49 -13.14
N GLU A 92 2.75 4.01 -12.63
CA GLU A 92 2.44 4.10 -11.20
C GLU A 92 3.39 3.23 -10.35
N LEU A 93 3.61 1.96 -10.74
CA LEU A 93 4.55 1.08 -10.04
C LEU A 93 5.98 1.64 -10.08
N LYS A 94 6.39 2.19 -11.22
CA LYS A 94 7.68 2.86 -11.37
C LYS A 94 7.77 4.09 -10.46
N SER A 95 6.72 4.91 -10.39
CA SER A 95 6.66 6.06 -9.48
C SER A 95 6.82 5.64 -8.01
N MET A 96 6.13 4.58 -7.58
CA MET A 96 6.30 4.00 -6.24
C MET A 96 7.73 3.54 -5.97
N TYR A 97 8.34 2.86 -6.95
CA TYR A 97 9.66 2.27 -6.85
C TYR A 97 10.79 3.32 -6.85
N GLU A 98 10.73 4.28 -7.77
CA GLU A 98 11.77 5.29 -7.99
C GLU A 98 11.60 6.53 -7.10
N PHE A 99 10.56 6.57 -6.27
CA PHE A 99 10.29 7.71 -5.42
C PHE A 99 11.52 8.10 -4.59
N SER A 100 11.95 9.35 -4.80
CA SER A 100 13.14 9.93 -4.16
C SER A 100 12.84 11.24 -3.41
N GLY A 101 11.57 11.67 -3.34
CA GLY A 101 11.20 13.02 -2.90
C GLY A 101 10.20 13.11 -1.75
N GLY A 102 10.62 12.87 -0.51
CA GLY A 102 9.81 13.11 0.70
C GLY A 102 10.70 13.53 1.86
N SER A 103 10.18 14.31 2.81
CA SER A 103 10.93 14.77 3.99
C SER A 103 11.15 13.66 5.03
N THR A 104 11.37 12.42 4.59
CA THR A 104 12.29 11.51 5.28
C THR A 104 13.69 11.88 4.79
N GLY A 105 14.22 13.00 5.31
CA GLY A 105 15.50 13.57 4.88
C GLY A 105 16.64 12.56 4.91
N ARG A 106 16.92 11.94 3.77
CA ARG A 106 18.13 11.20 3.45
C ARG A 106 18.66 11.73 2.13
N THR A 107 19.27 12.91 2.17
CA THR A 107 20.32 13.24 1.20
C THR A 107 21.52 12.36 1.56
N GLY A 108 21.54 11.10 1.12
CA GLY A 108 22.68 10.23 1.42
C GLY A 108 22.53 8.73 1.29
N ASP A 109 21.33 8.16 1.13
CA ASP A 109 21.25 6.76 0.70
C ASP A 109 20.44 6.61 -0.57
N GLY A 110 21.09 5.96 -1.53
CA GLY A 110 20.44 5.46 -2.71
C GLY A 110 19.35 4.46 -2.31
N GLY A 111 18.13 4.95 -2.16
CA GLY A 111 16.95 4.33 -2.75
C GLY A 111 16.27 3.20 -1.97
N ASN A 112 15.75 3.43 -0.77
CA ASN A 112 14.71 2.58 -0.15
C ASN A 112 13.53 3.43 0.34
N SER A 113 12.60 3.74 -0.57
CA SER A 113 11.29 4.32 -0.23
C SER A 113 10.36 3.23 0.37
N PHE A 114 9.32 3.63 1.10
CA PHE A 114 8.26 2.70 1.53
C PHE A 114 7.61 2.03 0.33
N GLY A 115 7.32 2.80 -0.73
CA GLY A 115 6.79 2.26 -1.98
C GLY A 115 7.66 1.18 -2.60
N LYS A 116 8.97 1.42 -2.72
CA LYS A 116 9.94 0.41 -3.17
C LYS A 116 9.91 -0.83 -2.27
N SER A 117 9.98 -0.63 -0.96
CA SER A 117 9.97 -1.71 0.02
C SER A 117 8.71 -2.58 -0.08
N LEU A 118 7.55 -1.93 -0.24
CA LEU A 118 6.26 -2.61 -0.43
C LEU A 118 6.28 -3.46 -1.70
N LEU A 119 6.73 -2.91 -2.83
CA LEU A 119 6.79 -3.63 -4.10
C LEU A 119 7.76 -4.82 -4.03
N THR A 120 8.91 -4.66 -3.36
CA THR A 120 9.87 -5.74 -3.14
C THR A 120 9.26 -6.92 -2.38
N LEU A 121 8.29 -6.70 -1.47
CA LEU A 121 7.63 -7.80 -0.77
C LEU A 121 6.93 -8.75 -1.74
N PHE A 122 6.27 -8.24 -2.78
CA PHE A 122 5.52 -9.04 -3.76
C PHE A 122 6.39 -9.61 -4.87
N ASN A 123 7.68 -9.30 -4.84
CA ASN A 123 8.62 -9.63 -5.87
C ASN A 123 9.19 -11.04 -5.60
N ASN A 124 8.35 -12.08 -5.61
CA ASN A 124 8.79 -13.48 -5.54
C ASN A 124 7.63 -14.44 -5.85
N ASP A 125 7.95 -15.71 -6.11
CA ASP A 125 6.94 -16.73 -6.46
C ASP A 125 5.97 -17.09 -5.32
N LYS A 126 6.27 -16.75 -4.06
CA LYS A 126 5.41 -17.12 -2.92
C LYS A 126 4.25 -16.18 -2.73
N ASN A 127 4.44 -14.89 -3.03
CA ASN A 127 3.43 -13.88 -2.75
C ASN A 127 3.21 -12.89 -3.89
N ASN A 128 3.75 -13.12 -5.08
CA ASN A 128 3.48 -12.31 -6.27
C ASN A 128 2.00 -12.00 -6.49
N VAL A 129 1.78 -10.89 -7.20
CA VAL A 129 0.46 -10.38 -7.54
C VAL A 129 0.38 -10.24 -9.05
N ASP A 130 -0.71 -10.73 -9.63
CA ASP A 130 -1.08 -10.48 -11.01
C ASP A 130 -2.06 -9.28 -11.06
N ILE A 131 -1.71 -8.22 -11.79
CA ILE A 131 -2.56 -7.04 -11.98
C ILE A 131 -3.27 -7.13 -13.33
N TRP A 132 -4.59 -6.96 -13.36
CA TRP A 132 -5.42 -7.11 -14.56
C TRP A 132 -6.35 -5.91 -14.76
N GLU A 133 -6.62 -5.60 -16.03
CA GLU A 133 -7.69 -4.66 -16.37
C GLU A 133 -9.05 -5.32 -16.16
N SER A 134 -9.81 -4.83 -15.20
CA SER A 134 -11.10 -5.42 -14.81
C SER A 134 -12.13 -5.31 -15.94
N SER A 135 -12.11 -4.22 -16.71
CA SER A 135 -12.97 -3.98 -17.88
C SER A 135 -12.90 -5.09 -18.94
N LYS A 136 -11.78 -5.82 -18.99
CA LYS A 136 -11.52 -6.92 -19.94
C LYS A 136 -11.83 -8.29 -19.36
N PHE A 137 -12.30 -8.37 -18.12
CA PHE A 137 -12.58 -9.63 -17.48
C PHE A 137 -13.80 -10.31 -18.15
N PRO A 138 -13.72 -11.63 -18.44
CA PRO A 138 -14.80 -12.32 -19.17
C PRO A 138 -16.15 -12.23 -18.45
N SER A 139 -16.14 -12.41 -17.13
CA SER A 139 -17.33 -12.31 -16.30
C SER A 139 -17.73 -10.85 -16.07
N SER A 140 -18.98 -10.52 -16.38
CA SER A 140 -19.55 -9.19 -16.14
C SER A 140 -19.53 -8.77 -14.67
N TYR A 141 -19.51 -9.72 -13.74
CA TYR A 141 -19.42 -9.44 -12.30
C TYR A 141 -18.15 -8.66 -11.93
N PHE A 142 -17.05 -8.91 -12.64
CA PHE A 142 -15.74 -8.33 -12.33
C PHE A 142 -15.40 -7.09 -13.17
N ARG A 143 -16.24 -6.68 -14.13
CA ARG A 143 -15.88 -5.65 -15.10
C ARG A 143 -15.74 -4.25 -14.52
N ASP A 144 -16.46 -3.99 -13.43
CA ASP A 144 -16.48 -2.71 -12.73
C ASP A 144 -15.86 -2.82 -11.34
N ILE A 145 -15.06 -3.87 -11.10
CA ILE A 145 -14.42 -4.08 -9.81
C ILE A 145 -13.03 -3.46 -9.82
N MET A 146 -12.72 -2.78 -8.73
CA MET A 146 -11.40 -2.43 -8.28
C MET A 146 -11.17 -3.15 -6.95
N GLY A 147 -10.19 -4.07 -6.89
CA GLY A 147 -10.03 -4.88 -5.69
C GLY A 147 -9.06 -6.06 -5.79
N PHE A 148 -8.62 -6.52 -4.63
CA PHE A 148 -7.83 -7.72 -4.43
C PHE A 148 -8.68 -9.00 -4.29
N PHE A 149 -8.19 -10.08 -4.90
CA PHE A 149 -8.73 -11.43 -4.80
C PHE A 149 -7.60 -12.43 -4.56
N ASN A 150 -7.85 -13.42 -3.72
CA ASN A 150 -7.00 -14.61 -3.64
C ASN A 150 -7.81 -15.85 -4.00
N ASP A 151 -7.30 -16.63 -4.96
CA ASP A 151 -7.82 -17.97 -5.25
C ASP A 151 -6.68 -18.99 -5.17
N LYS A 152 -6.76 -19.89 -4.18
CA LYS A 152 -5.81 -20.99 -3.96
C LYS A 152 -4.33 -20.56 -3.99
N GLY A 153 -4.03 -19.40 -3.38
CA GLY A 153 -2.68 -18.87 -3.30
C GLY A 153 -2.26 -18.00 -4.49
N LYS A 154 -3.13 -17.80 -5.49
CA LYS A 154 -2.90 -16.81 -6.54
C LYS A 154 -3.51 -15.47 -6.13
N ASN A 155 -2.68 -14.44 -6.04
CA ASN A 155 -3.10 -13.09 -5.73
C ASN A 155 -3.40 -12.33 -7.04
N LEU A 156 -4.58 -11.73 -7.10
CA LEU A 156 -5.09 -11.02 -8.27
C LEU A 156 -5.54 -9.62 -7.85
N LEU A 157 -5.01 -8.60 -8.51
CA LEU A 157 -5.50 -7.22 -8.43
C LEU A 157 -6.28 -6.91 -9.69
N LEU A 158 -7.56 -6.57 -9.54
CA LEU A 158 -8.39 -6.07 -10.62
C LEU A 158 -8.42 -4.54 -10.55
N LEU A 159 -8.13 -3.87 -11.66
CA LEU A 159 -8.11 -2.42 -11.76
C LEU A 159 -9.06 -1.94 -12.86
N ASN A 160 -9.98 -1.03 -12.48
CA ASN A 160 -10.82 -0.31 -13.42
C ASN A 160 -10.28 1.12 -13.62
N LEU A 161 -9.52 1.38 -14.68
CA LEU A 161 -8.91 2.70 -14.90
C LEU A 161 -9.92 3.83 -15.19
N ASN A 162 -11.20 3.48 -15.43
CA ASN A 162 -12.26 4.48 -15.62
C ASN A 162 -12.91 4.90 -14.30
N GLU A 163 -12.69 4.14 -13.23
CA GLU A 163 -13.28 4.40 -11.92
C GLU A 163 -12.44 5.44 -11.17
N LYS A 164 -13.10 6.48 -10.67
CA LYS A 164 -12.48 7.48 -9.80
C LYS A 164 -12.90 7.21 -8.38
N ILE A 165 -11.93 6.86 -7.54
CA ILE A 165 -12.15 6.72 -6.10
C ILE A 165 -11.91 8.07 -5.45
N GLU A 166 -12.87 8.51 -4.64
CA GLU A 166 -12.69 9.67 -3.76
C GLU A 166 -12.48 9.22 -2.32
N TYR A 167 -11.68 9.97 -1.57
CA TYR A 167 -11.44 9.70 -0.16
C TYR A 167 -11.51 10.96 0.70
N TYR A 168 -11.95 10.80 1.94
CA TYR A 168 -12.09 11.89 2.91
C TYR A 168 -10.86 12.01 3.81
N SER A 169 -10.42 13.25 4.04
CA SER A 169 -9.22 13.57 4.81
C SER A 169 -9.50 14.49 6.00
N TYR A 170 -8.52 14.60 6.92
CA TYR A 170 -8.64 15.32 8.21
C TYR A 170 -8.84 16.84 8.09
N ASN A 171 -8.61 17.42 6.92
CA ASN A 171 -8.95 18.80 6.61
C ASN A 171 -10.39 18.95 6.07
N ASN A 172 -11.24 17.98 6.34
CA ASN A 172 -12.65 17.94 5.95
C ASN A 172 -12.90 18.04 4.44
N THR A 173 -11.96 17.53 3.64
CA THR A 173 -12.00 17.63 2.17
C THR A 173 -11.98 16.24 1.53
N PHE A 174 -12.73 16.11 0.43
CA PHE A 174 -12.66 14.95 -0.46
C PHE A 174 -11.59 15.15 -1.53
N TYR A 175 -10.77 14.14 -1.73
CA TYR A 175 -9.74 14.08 -2.76
C TYR A 175 -10.03 12.94 -3.73
N THR A 176 -9.75 13.14 -5.01
CA THR A 176 -9.67 12.03 -5.96
C THR A 176 -8.35 11.29 -5.74
N SER A 177 -8.41 9.98 -5.55
CA SER A 177 -7.25 9.12 -5.35
C SER A 177 -6.52 8.88 -6.67
N ASP A 178 -5.19 9.00 -6.64
CA ASP A 178 -4.33 8.59 -7.75
C ASP A 178 -4.23 7.05 -7.79
N LEU A 179 -4.13 6.47 -8.99
CA LEU A 179 -4.10 5.01 -9.19
C LEU A 179 -3.01 4.31 -8.35
N MET A 180 -1.88 4.96 -8.14
CA MET A 180 -0.82 4.49 -7.27
C MET A 180 -1.28 4.17 -5.85
N PHE A 181 -2.08 5.03 -5.22
CA PHE A 181 -2.54 4.83 -3.84
C PHE A 181 -3.57 3.71 -3.75
N ILE A 182 -4.39 3.56 -4.80
CA ILE A 182 -5.31 2.44 -4.97
C ILE A 182 -4.51 1.13 -5.08
N ILE A 183 -3.50 1.07 -5.95
CA ILE A 183 -2.61 -0.11 -6.04
C ILE A 183 -2.00 -0.42 -4.68
N GLY A 184 -1.50 0.59 -3.98
CA GLY A 184 -0.98 0.47 -2.62
C GLY A 184 -1.97 -0.13 -1.63
N HIS A 185 -3.22 0.34 -1.66
CA HIS A 185 -4.32 -0.19 -0.84
C HIS A 185 -4.55 -1.68 -1.11
N GLU A 186 -4.69 -2.05 -2.38
CA GLU A 186 -4.93 -3.44 -2.78
C GLU A 186 -3.74 -4.37 -2.47
N LEU A 187 -2.51 -3.86 -2.58
CA LEU A 187 -1.32 -4.55 -2.10
C LEU A 187 -1.36 -4.74 -0.58
N GLY A 188 -1.96 -3.83 0.19
CA GLY A 188 -2.21 -4.03 1.61
C GLY A 188 -3.08 -5.25 1.90
N HIS A 189 -4.14 -5.48 1.13
CA HIS A 189 -4.96 -6.69 1.22
C HIS A 189 -4.18 -7.96 0.85
N ALA A 190 -3.34 -7.89 -0.18
CA ALA A 190 -2.47 -9.00 -0.57
C ALA A 190 -1.48 -9.35 0.55
N LEU A 191 -0.91 -8.33 1.20
CA LEU A 191 0.02 -8.49 2.30
C LEU A 191 -0.66 -9.08 3.55
N SER A 192 -1.90 -8.68 3.85
CA SER A 192 -2.68 -9.26 4.95
C SER A 192 -2.96 -10.75 4.74
N PHE A 193 -3.21 -11.14 3.48
CA PHE A 193 -3.39 -12.53 3.09
C PHE A 193 -2.10 -13.33 3.27
N TYR A 194 -0.97 -12.78 2.81
CA TYR A 194 0.35 -13.40 2.95
C TYR A 194 0.72 -13.69 4.41
N TYR A 195 0.47 -12.73 5.31
CA TYR A 195 0.73 -12.93 6.74
C TYR A 195 -0.30 -13.82 7.46
N GLY A 196 -1.29 -14.38 6.74
CA GLY A 196 -2.21 -15.37 7.28
C GLY A 196 -3.07 -14.84 8.43
N ILE A 197 -3.46 -13.57 8.36
CA ILE A 197 -4.03 -12.87 9.50
C ILE A 197 -5.42 -13.39 9.80
N LYS A 198 -5.56 -13.91 11.02
CA LYS A 198 -6.83 -14.41 11.52
C LYS A 198 -7.85 -13.29 11.57
N ASN A 199 -9.09 -13.60 11.24
CA ASN A 199 -10.24 -12.69 11.36
C ASN A 199 -10.21 -11.48 10.39
N ARG A 200 -9.35 -11.48 9.36
CA ARG A 200 -9.36 -10.41 8.33
C ARG A 200 -10.73 -10.25 7.66
N SER A 201 -11.43 -11.36 7.43
CA SER A 201 -12.76 -11.41 6.81
C SER A 201 -13.91 -11.09 7.75
N ASP A 202 -13.64 -10.87 9.04
CA ASP A 202 -14.66 -10.47 9.99
C ASP A 202 -15.25 -9.13 9.56
N GLU A 203 -16.55 -9.00 9.80
CA GLU A 203 -17.23 -7.72 9.64
C GLU A 203 -16.76 -6.71 10.69
N TRP A 204 -16.48 -5.50 10.22
CA TRP A 204 -16.33 -4.33 11.07
C TRP A 204 -17.70 -3.67 11.31
N PHE A 205 -18.38 -3.28 10.23
CA PHE A 205 -19.78 -2.85 10.26
C PHE A 205 -20.41 -2.90 8.87
N THR A 206 -21.73 -2.98 8.81
CA THR A 206 -22.50 -2.88 7.57
C THR A 206 -23.24 -1.53 7.50
N PRO A 207 -22.86 -0.62 6.59
CA PRO A 207 -23.62 0.60 6.36
C PRO A 207 -25.00 0.30 5.73
N PRO A 208 -26.03 1.11 6.01
CA PRO A 208 -27.35 0.93 5.41
C PRO A 208 -27.29 0.96 3.87
N GLY A 209 -27.71 -0.12 3.22
CA GLY A 209 -27.72 -0.21 1.74
C GLY A 209 -26.37 -0.54 1.09
N HIS A 210 -25.32 -0.80 1.88
CA HIS A 210 -24.00 -1.20 1.38
C HIS A 210 -23.62 -2.61 1.82
N ARG A 211 -22.54 -3.14 1.25
CA ARG A 211 -21.92 -4.37 1.71
C ARG A 211 -21.21 -4.13 3.05
N ALA A 212 -21.06 -5.19 3.83
CA ALA A 212 -20.30 -5.20 5.07
C ALA A 212 -18.84 -4.80 4.82
N LEU A 213 -18.37 -3.75 5.49
CA LEU A 213 -16.95 -3.42 5.54
C LEU A 213 -16.22 -4.42 6.43
N LYS A 214 -15.05 -4.86 5.99
CA LYS A 214 -14.27 -5.88 6.69
C LYS A 214 -13.16 -5.25 7.52
N LYS A 215 -12.69 -5.96 8.54
CA LYS A 215 -11.56 -5.48 9.36
C LYS A 215 -10.25 -5.39 8.55
N ASP A 216 -10.17 -6.10 7.44
CA ASP A 216 -9.03 -6.07 6.51
C ASP A 216 -8.76 -4.66 5.94
N GLU A 217 -9.80 -3.85 5.76
CA GLU A 217 -9.70 -2.47 5.28
C GLU A 217 -8.77 -1.61 6.13
N PHE A 218 -8.70 -1.88 7.44
CA PHE A 218 -7.82 -1.15 8.35
C PHE A 218 -6.35 -1.22 7.96
N PHE A 219 -5.91 -2.40 7.53
CA PHE A 219 -4.52 -2.61 7.16
C PHE A 219 -4.23 -2.11 5.76
N ALA A 220 -5.16 -2.31 4.81
CA ALA A 220 -5.05 -1.74 3.48
C ALA A 220 -4.95 -0.21 3.52
N LEU A 221 -5.80 0.45 4.31
CA LEU A 221 -5.74 1.89 4.55
C LEU A 221 -4.47 2.32 5.28
N PHE A 222 -3.94 1.50 6.19
CA PHE A 222 -2.65 1.80 6.82
C PHE A 222 -1.53 1.86 5.77
N ILE A 223 -1.47 0.87 4.87
CA ILE A 223 -0.49 0.83 3.77
C ILE A 223 -0.70 1.99 2.79
N GLU A 224 -1.95 2.28 2.41
CA GLU A 224 -2.31 3.44 1.59
C GLU A 224 -1.82 4.75 2.24
N ASN A 225 -2.07 4.94 3.54
CA ASN A 225 -1.66 6.14 4.25
C ASN A 225 -0.14 6.27 4.40
N GLN A 226 0.61 5.16 4.48
CA GLN A 226 2.07 5.21 4.42
C GLN A 226 2.55 5.74 3.06
N LEU A 227 1.90 5.32 1.95
CA LEU A 227 2.20 5.86 0.62
C LEU A 227 1.76 7.31 0.48
N LEU A 228 0.55 7.67 0.89
CA LEU A 228 0.06 9.05 0.86
C LEU A 228 1.05 9.97 1.59
N ASN A 229 1.46 9.59 2.80
CA ASN A 229 2.44 10.33 3.58
C ASN A 229 3.80 10.43 2.88
N GLN A 230 4.30 9.32 2.31
CA GLN A 230 5.54 9.34 1.53
C GLN A 230 5.49 10.42 0.44
N PHE A 231 4.37 10.55 -0.28
CA PHE A 231 4.15 11.52 -1.35
C PHE A 231 3.62 12.88 -0.87
N ASN A 232 3.66 13.17 0.44
CA ASN A 232 3.12 14.39 1.06
C ASN A 232 1.64 14.67 0.70
N LYS A 233 0.83 13.61 0.57
CA LYS A 233 -0.61 13.69 0.35
C LYS A 233 -1.36 13.57 1.67
N PRO A 234 -2.53 14.23 1.81
CA PRO A 234 -3.36 14.10 3.00
C PRO A 234 -3.83 12.66 3.20
N ALA A 235 -3.76 12.16 4.44
CA ALA A 235 -4.20 10.82 4.81
C ALA A 235 -5.71 10.63 4.64
N ARG A 236 -6.13 9.43 4.26
CA ARG A 236 -7.52 8.99 4.28
C ARG A 236 -7.92 8.58 5.69
N ILE A 237 -9.00 9.19 6.20
CA ILE A 237 -9.43 9.00 7.59
C ILE A 237 -10.78 8.30 7.72
N ASN A 238 -11.54 8.16 6.64
CA ASN A 238 -12.87 7.55 6.63
C ASN A 238 -13.06 6.68 5.38
N TYR A 239 -13.91 5.65 5.50
CA TYR A 239 -14.19 4.71 4.41
C TYR A 239 -15.32 5.17 3.47
N PHE A 240 -16.18 6.08 3.91
CA PHE A 240 -17.34 6.52 3.15
C PHE A 240 -16.99 7.45 1.98
N THR A 241 -17.79 7.33 0.93
CA THR A 241 -17.72 8.22 -0.24
C THR A 241 -18.41 9.55 0.02
N LYS A 242 -18.21 10.52 -0.88
CA LYS A 242 -18.89 11.82 -0.82
C LYS A 242 -20.40 11.68 -0.84
N ASP A 243 -20.92 10.75 -1.63
CA ASP A 243 -22.35 10.47 -1.72
C ASP A 243 -22.90 9.89 -0.41
N ASP A 244 -22.12 9.07 0.29
CA ASP A 244 -22.51 8.50 1.58
C ASP A 244 -22.62 9.58 2.66
N PHE A 245 -21.68 10.53 2.66
CA PHE A 245 -21.73 11.71 3.55
C PHE A 245 -22.99 12.57 3.33
N ASN A 246 -23.53 12.59 2.11
CA ASN A 246 -24.77 13.30 1.82
C ASN A 246 -26.04 12.52 2.24
N LYS A 247 -25.94 11.20 2.39
CA LYS A 247 -27.08 10.29 2.63
C LYS A 247 -27.22 9.88 4.10
N PHE A 248 -26.11 9.68 4.80
CA PHE A 248 -26.12 9.11 6.14
C PHE A 248 -26.11 10.15 7.25
N ASP A 249 -26.66 9.77 8.40
CA ASP A 249 -26.57 10.58 9.60
C ASP A 249 -25.13 10.58 10.15
N GLN A 250 -24.80 11.61 10.95
CA GLN A 250 -23.44 11.75 11.50
C GLN A 250 -23.03 10.50 12.31
N LYS A 251 -23.96 9.90 13.06
CA LYS A 251 -23.70 8.69 13.84
C LYS A 251 -23.27 7.50 12.98
N THR A 252 -23.78 7.39 11.75
CA THR A 252 -23.36 6.37 10.79
C THR A 252 -22.00 6.72 10.20
N ILE A 253 -21.80 7.98 9.77
CA ILE A 253 -20.50 8.47 9.27
C ILE A 253 -19.38 8.26 10.30
N ASP A 254 -19.68 8.49 11.58
CA ASP A 254 -18.75 8.33 12.69
C ASP A 254 -18.20 6.90 12.80
N LYS A 255 -19.00 5.90 12.40
CA LYS A 255 -18.56 4.49 12.38
C LYS A 255 -17.57 4.20 11.27
N GLY A 256 -17.49 5.03 10.24
CA GLY A 256 -16.58 4.88 9.10
C GLY A 256 -15.18 5.45 9.35
N TYR A 257 -14.96 6.18 10.45
CA TYR A 257 -13.63 6.71 10.76
C TYR A 257 -12.67 5.60 11.17
N ILE A 258 -11.43 5.75 10.73
CA ILE A 258 -10.30 4.89 11.10
C ILE A 258 -9.18 5.66 11.79
N ILE A 259 -9.10 6.95 11.52
CA ILE A 259 -8.18 7.91 12.13
C ILE A 259 -9.02 9.00 12.77
N ASN A 260 -8.65 9.40 13.98
CA ASN A 260 -9.21 10.56 14.65
C ASN A 260 -8.75 11.83 13.92
N SER A 261 -9.69 12.63 13.42
CA SER A 261 -9.41 13.84 12.65
C SER A 261 -8.72 14.95 13.47
N GLU A 262 -8.90 14.97 14.79
CA GLU A 262 -8.31 15.97 15.69
C GLU A 262 -6.88 15.60 16.09
N THR A 263 -6.63 14.33 16.41
CA THR A 263 -5.32 13.87 16.91
C THR A 263 -4.41 13.32 15.81
N GLY A 264 -4.97 12.91 14.66
CA GLY A 264 -4.25 12.21 13.60
C GLY A 264 -3.91 10.75 13.95
N GLU A 265 -4.34 10.25 15.11
CA GLU A 265 -4.07 8.88 15.57
C GLU A 265 -5.13 7.89 15.06
N TYR A 266 -4.69 6.66 14.79
CA TYR A 266 -5.62 5.56 14.53
C TYR A 266 -6.55 5.31 15.72
N LEU A 267 -7.82 5.05 15.45
CA LEU A 267 -8.79 4.72 16.49
C LEU A 267 -8.38 3.45 17.24
N LYS A 268 -8.69 3.37 18.53
CA LYS A 268 -8.26 2.27 19.42
C LYS A 268 -8.59 0.88 18.90
N ASN A 269 -9.78 0.69 18.32
CA ASN A 269 -10.21 -0.56 17.70
C ASN A 269 -9.38 -0.90 16.45
N VAL A 270 -9.03 0.10 15.64
CA VAL A 270 -8.18 -0.04 14.46
C VAL A 270 -6.76 -0.41 14.87
N ASN A 271 -6.18 0.33 15.83
CA ASN A 271 -4.85 0.06 16.39
C ASN A 271 -4.73 -1.35 16.97
N LYS A 272 -5.78 -1.86 17.64
CA LYS A 272 -5.80 -3.24 18.12
C LYS A 272 -5.60 -4.22 16.96
N HIS A 273 -6.29 -4.02 15.84
CA HIS A 273 -6.12 -4.86 14.67
C HIS A 273 -4.72 -4.70 14.07
N LEU A 274 -4.23 -3.48 13.84
CA LEU A 274 -2.86 -3.28 13.32
C LEU A 274 -1.78 -3.93 14.20
N ASN A 275 -1.98 -3.97 15.52
CA ASN A 275 -1.07 -4.66 16.42
C ASN A 275 -1.16 -6.20 16.32
N ASP A 276 -2.33 -6.76 16.03
CA ASP A 276 -2.46 -8.19 15.74
C ASP A 276 -1.76 -8.56 14.41
N TYR A 277 -1.77 -7.65 13.43
CA TYR A 277 -0.99 -7.78 12.20
C TYR A 277 0.50 -7.87 12.54
N LYS A 278 1.04 -6.91 13.29
CA LYS A 278 2.46 -6.91 13.72
C LYS A 278 2.89 -8.22 14.39
N LYS A 279 2.01 -8.84 15.18
CA LYS A 279 2.29 -10.14 15.85
C LYS A 279 2.23 -11.34 14.92
N SER A 280 1.49 -11.24 13.83
CA SER A 280 1.31 -12.33 12.85
C SER A 280 2.48 -12.41 11.87
N ILE A 281 3.24 -11.33 11.76
CA ILE A 281 4.43 -11.25 10.93
C ILE A 281 5.53 -12.12 11.56
N PRO A 282 6.08 -13.12 10.83
CA PRO A 282 7.19 -13.92 11.34
C PRO A 282 8.42 -13.05 11.56
N LEU A 283 8.90 -12.97 12.81
CA LEU A 283 10.19 -12.38 13.14
C LEU A 283 11.28 -13.39 12.73
N ASN A 284 11.72 -13.36 11.47
CA ASN A 284 12.87 -14.12 11.00
C ASN A 284 13.88 -13.18 10.35
#